data_AF-A0AAD5FTI5-F1
#
_entry.id   AF-A0AAD5FTI5-F1
#
_cell.length_a   1.000
_cell.length_b   1.000
_cell.length_c   1.000
_cell.angle_alpha   90.00
_cell.angle_beta   90.00
_cell.angle_gamma   90.00
#
_symmetry.space_group_name_H-M   'P 1'
#
loop_
_entity.id
_entity.type
_entity.pdbx_description
1 polymer ?
#
loop_
_entity_poly.entity_id
_entity_poly.type
_entity_poly.pdbx_seq_one_letter_code
_entity_poly.pdbx_strand_id
1 'polypeptide(L)'
;VVTIAVYSFFAFCLIGRQFVKPEKADDLKVHVDLYVPVFTLLEFFFYAGWLKVGELIINPFGEDDDDFETNQLIDRNIQVSMLAVDDMHQNLPPLQKDKYWTNKAPGQAFTSARPIFMGSTYDMRS
;
A
#
# COMPACT_ATOMS: atom_id res chain seq x y z
N VAL A 1 17.64 9.67 -15.79
CA VAL A 1 17.62 8.56 -16.78
C VAL A 1 16.23 7.95 -16.93
N VAL A 2 15.58 7.53 -15.83
CA VAL A 2 14.24 6.91 -15.87
C VAL A 2 13.17 7.81 -16.49
N THR A 3 13.10 9.07 -16.07
CA THR A 3 12.15 10.07 -16.60
C THR A 3 12.29 10.28 -18.11
N ILE A 4 13.53 10.44 -18.59
CA ILE A 4 13.84 10.60 -20.03
C ILE A 4 13.41 9.36 -20.82
N ALA A 5 13.62 8.15 -20.29
CA ALA A 5 13.22 6.91 -20.95
C ALA A 5 11.69 6.80 -21.08
N VAL A 6 10.95 7.09 -20.00
CA VAL A 6 9.48 7.05 -20.01
C VAL A 6 8.91 8.12 -20.95
N TYR A 7 9.43 9.34 -20.90
CA TYR A 7 8.92 10.44 -21.73
C TYR A 7 9.26 10.26 -23.21
N SER A 8 10.46 9.77 -23.53
CA SER A 8 10.82 9.50 -24.93
C SER A 8 10.00 8.34 -25.51
N PHE A 9 9.76 7.26 -24.75
CA PHE A 9 8.87 6.17 -25.15
C PHE A 9 7.48 6.67 -25.53
N PHE A 10 6.87 7.52 -24.70
CA PHE A 10 5.55 8.07 -24.98
C PHE A 10 5.53 9.11 -26.11
N ALA A 11 6.60 9.90 -26.27
CA ALA A 11 6.74 10.80 -27.41
C ALA A 11 6.72 10.04 -28.74
N PHE A 12 7.40 8.89 -28.82
CA PHE A 12 7.35 8.03 -30.00
C PHE A 12 5.99 7.32 -30.15
N CYS A 13 5.36 6.86 -29.06
CA CYS A 13 4.03 6.24 -29.12
C CYS A 13 2.96 7.20 -29.64
N LEU A 14 3.07 8.50 -29.36
CA LEU A 14 2.13 9.53 -29.80
C LEU A 14 2.09 9.67 -31.33
N ILE A 15 3.20 9.40 -32.01
CA ILE A 15 3.32 9.40 -33.48
C ILE A 15 3.09 8.00 -34.05
N GLY A 16 3.73 6.98 -33.47
CA GLY A 16 3.78 5.63 -34.02
C GLY A 16 2.52 4.79 -33.82
N ARG A 17 1.64 5.16 -32.88
CA ARG A 17 0.39 4.41 -32.59
C ARG A 17 -0.86 5.18 -33.03
N GLN A 18 -0.72 6.13 -33.94
CA GLN A 18 -1.85 6.76 -34.61
C GLN A 18 -2.51 5.77 -35.58
N PHE A 19 -3.84 5.75 -35.62
CA PHE A 19 -4.58 4.97 -36.61
C PHE A 19 -4.50 5.68 -37.96
N VAL A 20 -3.62 5.19 -38.82
CA VAL A 20 -3.45 5.69 -40.19
C VAL A 20 -4.39 4.91 -41.11
N LYS A 21 -5.05 5.62 -42.03
CA LYS A 21 -5.93 4.99 -43.04
C LYS A 21 -5.11 4.04 -43.92
N PRO A 22 -5.50 2.77 -44.06
CA PRO A 22 -4.81 1.84 -44.93
C PRO A 22 -4.98 2.24 -46.40
N GLU A 23 -3.89 2.23 -47.17
CA GLU A 23 -3.88 2.58 -48.60
C GLU A 23 -4.42 1.45 -49.48
N LYS A 24 -4.36 0.19 -48.99
CA LYS A 24 -4.81 -1.01 -49.70
C LYS A 24 -6.00 -1.66 -49.02
N ALA A 25 -6.97 -2.10 -49.82
CA ALA A 25 -8.18 -2.78 -49.34
C ALA A 25 -7.89 -4.09 -48.59
N ASP A 26 -6.77 -4.76 -48.88
CA ASP A 26 -6.35 -6.01 -48.20
C ASP A 26 -5.82 -5.76 -46.77
N ASP A 27 -5.29 -4.57 -46.46
CA ASP A 27 -4.83 -4.19 -45.12
C ASP A 27 -5.98 -3.80 -44.19
N LEU A 28 -7.18 -3.56 -44.75
CA LEU A 28 -8.39 -3.20 -44.01
C LEU A 28 -8.85 -4.31 -43.05
N LYS A 29 -8.48 -5.58 -43.30
CA LYS A 29 -8.80 -6.71 -42.41
C LYS A 29 -7.97 -6.72 -41.11
N VAL A 30 -6.81 -6.06 -41.11
CA VAL A 30 -5.89 -6.01 -39.96
C VAL A 30 -6.02 -4.68 -39.21
N HIS A 31 -6.42 -3.61 -39.90
CA HIS A 31 -6.61 -2.29 -39.31
C HIS A 31 -7.98 -2.15 -38.62
N VAL A 32 -7.99 -2.39 -37.31
CA VAL A 32 -9.10 -1.96 -36.44
C VAL A 32 -8.86 -0.50 -36.05
N ASP A 33 -9.57 0.43 -36.70
CA ASP A 33 -9.53 1.87 -36.37
C ASP A 33 -10.43 2.14 -35.15
N LEU A 34 -9.87 1.92 -33.96
CA LEU A 34 -10.47 2.38 -32.71
C LEU A 34 -10.06 3.84 -32.56
N TYR A 35 -10.90 4.79 -32.99
CA TYR A 35 -10.67 6.24 -32.85
C TYR A 35 -9.96 6.67 -31.54
N VAL A 36 -10.17 5.94 -30.44
CA VAL A 36 -9.39 6.01 -29.20
C VAL A 36 -8.42 4.82 -29.07
N PRO A 37 -7.10 5.04 -28.90
CA PRO A 37 -6.12 3.97 -28.73
C PRO A 37 -6.13 3.38 -27.30
N VAL A 38 -7.14 2.56 -26.99
CA VAL A 38 -7.39 2.01 -25.64
C VAL A 38 -6.17 1.31 -25.03
N PHE A 39 -5.49 0.45 -25.79
CA PHE A 39 -4.32 -0.28 -25.30
C PHE A 39 -3.12 0.64 -25.03
N THR A 40 -2.90 1.67 -25.86
CA THR A 40 -1.86 2.67 -25.64
C THR A 40 -2.15 3.51 -24.38
N LEU A 41 -3.42 3.81 -24.10
CA LEU A 41 -3.82 4.48 -22.86
C LEU A 41 -3.61 3.60 -21.62
N LEU A 42 -3.92 2.30 -21.71
CA LEU A 42 -3.62 1.35 -20.62
C LEU A 42 -2.11 1.23 -20.37
N GLU A 43 -1.30 1.12 -21.43
CA GLU A 43 0.16 1.15 -21.33
C GLU A 43 0.63 2.48 -20.69
N PHE A 44 0.01 3.60 -21.05
CA PHE A 44 0.29 4.90 -20.43
C PHE A 44 0.03 4.90 -18.93
N PHE A 45 -1.15 4.47 -18.48
CA PHE A 45 -1.46 4.40 -17.05
C PHE A 45 -0.49 3.49 -16.30
N PHE A 46 -0.04 2.38 -16.90
CA PHE A 46 0.90 1.48 -16.26
C PHE A 46 2.29 2.11 -16.08
N TYR A 47 2.93 2.59 -17.15
CA TYR A 47 4.29 3.13 -17.05
C TYR A 47 4.35 4.51 -16.39
N ALA A 48 3.39 5.40 -16.69
CA ALA A 48 3.32 6.71 -16.04
C ALA A 48 2.90 6.56 -14.57
N GLY A 49 1.97 5.65 -14.26
CA GLY A 49 1.60 5.34 -12.89
C GLY A 49 2.78 4.79 -12.08
N TRP A 50 3.57 3.87 -12.64
CA TRP A 50 4.76 3.36 -11.97
C TRP A 50 5.82 4.45 -11.75
N LEU A 51 6.03 5.34 -12.73
CA LEU A 51 6.90 6.52 -12.54
C LEU A 51 6.39 7.41 -11.40
N LYS A 52 5.07 7.65 -11.34
CA LYS A 52 4.43 8.49 -10.30
C LYS A 52 4.56 7.90 -8.90
N VAL A 53 4.45 6.59 -8.74
CA VAL A 53 4.73 5.93 -7.44
C VAL A 53 6.16 6.21 -6.97
N GLY A 54 7.13 6.14 -7.89
CA GLY A 54 8.52 6.48 -7.58
C GLY A 54 8.74 7.95 -7.23
N GLU A 55 8.00 8.86 -7.90
CA GLU A 55 8.03 10.29 -7.59
C GLU A 55 7.43 10.59 -6.21
N LEU A 56 6.32 9.95 -5.83
CA LEU A 56 5.72 10.14 -4.50
C LEU A 56 6.67 9.70 -3.38
N ILE A 57 7.36 8.57 -3.55
CA ILE A 57 8.23 8.02 -2.49
C ILE A 57 9.60 8.75 -2.43
N ILE A 58 9.94 9.61 -3.39
CA ILE A 58 11.26 10.25 -3.42
C ILE A 58 11.50 11.18 -2.23
N ASN A 59 10.43 11.81 -1.73
CA ASN A 59 10.47 12.69 -0.57
C ASN A 59 9.21 12.49 0.28
N PRO A 60 9.20 11.50 1.18
CA PRO A 60 8.01 11.14 1.98
C PRO A 60 7.71 12.11 3.13
N PHE A 61 8.39 13.25 3.18
CA PHE A 61 8.29 14.28 4.22
C PHE A 61 7.81 15.63 3.64
N GLY A 62 7.15 15.59 2.49
CA GLY A 62 6.54 16.77 1.88
C GLY A 62 5.17 17.08 2.48
N GLU A 63 4.29 17.63 1.64
CA GLU A 63 2.90 17.95 1.95
C GLU A 63 1.92 17.18 1.04
N ASP A 64 2.39 16.14 0.33
CA ASP A 64 1.52 15.32 -0.49
C ASP A 64 0.60 14.47 0.40
N ASP A 65 -0.59 14.11 -0.08
CA ASP A 65 -1.62 13.40 0.70
C ASP A 65 -1.14 12.04 1.28
N ASP A 66 -0.14 11.42 0.64
CA ASP A 66 0.43 10.12 1.04
C ASP A 66 1.75 10.26 1.84
N ASP A 67 2.18 11.48 2.17
CA ASP A 67 3.39 11.73 2.96
C ASP A 67 3.19 11.40 4.44
N PHE A 68 4.30 11.28 5.18
CA PHE A 68 4.21 11.07 6.62
C PHE A 68 3.67 12.31 7.34
N GLU A 69 2.64 12.08 8.16
CA GLU A 69 2.05 13.06 9.08
C GLU A 69 2.97 13.38 10.28
N THR A 70 4.12 13.98 9.99
CA THR A 70 5.17 14.25 10.98
C THR A 70 4.73 15.24 12.06
N ASN A 71 3.94 16.25 11.70
CA ASN A 71 3.39 17.22 12.65
C ASN A 71 2.53 16.53 13.71
N GLN A 72 1.64 15.62 13.28
CA GLN A 72 0.81 14.83 14.19
C GLN A 72 1.68 13.94 15.11
N LEU A 73 2.72 13.32 14.56
CA LEU A 73 3.65 12.51 15.35
C LEU A 73 4.39 13.34 16.39
N ILE A 74 4.83 14.55 16.05
CA ILE A 74 5.50 15.47 16.99
C ILE A 74 4.55 15.85 18.12
N ASP A 75 3.34 16.31 17.80
CA ASP A 75 2.34 16.70 18.80
C ASP A 75 2.00 15.54 19.72
N ARG A 76 1.75 14.35 19.15
CA ARG A 76 1.46 13.13 19.90
C ARG A 76 2.61 12.72 20.81
N ASN A 77 3.85 12.80 20.33
CA ASN A 77 5.01 12.40 21.12
C ASN A 77 5.28 13.37 22.27
N ILE A 78 5.18 14.68 22.05
CA ILE A 78 5.29 15.68 23.12
C ILE A 78 4.19 15.45 24.16
N GLN A 79 2.94 15.28 23.73
CA GLN A 79 1.82 15.05 24.64
C GLN A 79 2.01 13.79 25.49
N VAL A 80 2.29 12.65 24.85
CA VAL A 80 2.41 11.36 25.55
C VAL A 80 3.64 11.32 26.46
N SER A 81 4.76 11.88 26.02
CA SER A 81 5.98 11.92 26.85
C SER A 81 5.80 12.77 28.10
N MET A 82 5.17 13.95 27.97
CA MET A 82 4.89 14.83 29.11
C MET A 82 3.87 14.19 30.07
N LEU A 83 2.81 13.57 29.55
CA LEU A 83 1.84 12.84 30.36
C LEU A 83 2.49 11.69 31.15
N ALA A 84 3.40 10.96 30.50
CA ALA A 84 4.05 9.80 31.10
C ALA A 84 4.97 10.16 32.27
N VAL A 85 5.68 11.30 32.18
CA VAL A 85 6.65 11.74 33.20
C VAL A 85 6.04 12.61 34.30
N ASP A 86 4.88 13.23 34.04
CA ASP A 86 4.17 14.07 35.01
C ASP A 86 3.06 13.26 35.70
N ASP A 87 1.87 13.20 35.11
CA ASP A 87 0.67 12.60 35.71
C ASP A 87 0.78 11.10 36.01
N MET A 88 1.54 10.36 35.20
CA MET A 88 1.70 8.91 35.34
C MET A 88 2.89 8.51 36.21
N HIS A 89 3.72 9.46 36.67
CA HIS A 89 4.89 9.13 37.47
C HIS A 89 4.50 8.60 38.84
N GLN A 90 4.90 7.35 39.14
CA GLN A 90 4.53 6.63 40.37
C GLN A 90 3.00 6.55 40.63
N ASN A 91 2.19 6.84 39.63
CA ASN A 91 0.73 6.79 39.71
C ASN A 91 0.22 5.47 39.12
N LEU A 92 0.36 4.40 39.91
CA LEU A 92 -0.05 3.06 39.50
C LEU A 92 -1.50 2.78 39.92
N PRO A 93 -2.26 2.00 39.12
CA PRO A 93 -3.55 1.50 39.57
C PRO A 93 -3.38 0.57 40.78
N PRO A 94 -4.40 0.46 41.65
CA PRO A 94 -4.33 -0.40 42.82
C PRO A 94 -4.14 -1.85 42.41
N LEU A 95 -3.25 -2.55 43.12
CA LEU A 95 -3.01 -3.98 42.93
C LEU A 95 -4.27 -4.79 43.25
N GLN A 96 -4.74 -5.55 42.26
CA GLN A 96 -5.89 -6.44 42.40
C GLN A 96 -5.53 -7.82 41.85
N LYS A 97 -6.15 -8.87 42.42
CA LYS A 97 -6.07 -10.22 41.85
C LYS A 97 -6.79 -10.20 40.51
N ASP A 98 -6.12 -10.65 39.46
CA ASP A 98 -6.71 -10.71 38.12
C ASP A 98 -7.80 -11.80 38.05
N LYS A 99 -8.59 -11.77 36.98
CA LYS A 99 -9.71 -12.70 36.75
C LYS A 99 -9.30 -14.19 36.81
N TYR A 100 -8.04 -14.50 36.54
CA TYR A 100 -7.52 -15.86 36.46
C TYR A 100 -6.58 -16.24 37.60
N TRP A 101 -6.52 -15.43 38.68
CA TRP A 101 -5.60 -15.62 39.82
C TRP A 101 -5.53 -17.05 40.39
N THR A 102 -6.64 -17.80 40.36
CA THR A 102 -6.72 -19.19 40.86
C THR A 102 -6.76 -20.24 39.75
N ASN A 103 -6.86 -19.85 38.48
CA ASN A 103 -7.01 -20.76 37.36
C ASN A 103 -5.64 -21.08 36.73
N LYS A 104 -5.23 -22.34 36.75
CA LYS A 104 -3.95 -22.81 36.20
C LYS A 104 -3.90 -22.85 34.67
N ALA A 105 -5.04 -22.82 34.00
CA ALA A 105 -5.15 -22.84 32.54
C ALA A 105 -6.24 -21.85 32.09
N PRO A 106 -5.94 -20.54 32.07
CA PRO A 106 -6.90 -19.53 31.63
C PRO A 106 -7.18 -19.69 30.14
N GLY A 107 -8.37 -20.21 29.80
CA GLY A 107 -8.89 -20.16 28.45
C GLY A 107 -9.35 -18.73 28.13
N GLN A 108 -8.77 -18.11 27.10
CA GLN A 108 -9.30 -16.86 26.57
C GLN A 108 -10.69 -17.14 25.97
N ALA A 109 -11.66 -16.24 26.21
CA ALA A 109 -12.96 -16.32 25.57
C ALA A 109 -12.80 -15.96 24.09
N PHE A 110 -12.69 -16.97 23.22
CA PHE A 110 -12.61 -16.78 21.78
C PHE A 110 -14.01 -16.79 21.16
N THR A 111 -14.28 -15.84 20.27
CA THR A 111 -15.49 -15.84 19.41
C THR A 111 -15.45 -16.95 18.34
N SER A 112 -14.25 -17.44 18.01
CA SER A 112 -14.01 -18.72 17.36
C SER A 112 -12.59 -19.18 17.70
N ALA A 113 -12.41 -20.44 18.10
CA ALA A 113 -11.11 -20.96 18.49
C ALA A 113 -10.34 -21.44 17.26
N ARG A 114 -9.16 -20.86 17.01
CA ARG A 114 -8.15 -21.50 16.15
C ARG A 114 -7.30 -22.43 17.03
N PRO A 115 -7.02 -23.68 16.59
CA PRO A 115 -6.15 -24.57 17.35
C PRO A 115 -4.76 -23.98 17.47
N ILE A 116 -4.11 -24.23 18.61
CA ILE A 116 -2.73 -23.80 18.85
C ILE A 116 -1.81 -24.57 17.89
N PHE A 117 -0.97 -23.85 17.16
CA PHE A 117 -0.01 -24.46 16.24
C PHE A 117 1.05 -25.25 17.01
N MET A 118 1.05 -26.58 16.88
CA MET A 118 2.01 -27.46 17.56
C MET A 118 3.26 -27.77 16.72
N GLY A 119 3.32 -27.33 15.47
CA GLY A 119 4.42 -27.59 14.54
C GLY A 119 3.96 -28.30 13.28
N SER A 120 4.71 -28.16 12.18
CA SER A 120 4.36 -28.72 10.87
C SER A 120 4.43 -30.25 10.82
N THR A 121 5.14 -30.88 11.75
CA THR A 121 5.28 -32.34 11.87
C THR A 121 4.20 -32.98 12.75
N TYR A 122 3.37 -32.18 13.42
CA TYR A 122 2.26 -32.68 14.22
C TYR A 122 1.03 -32.89 13.34
N ASP A 123 0.46 -34.09 13.37
CA ASP A 123 -0.76 -34.40 12.64
C ASP A 123 -1.96 -33.69 13.30
N MET A 124 -2.66 -32.88 12.52
CA MET A 124 -3.79 -32.05 12.97
C MET A 124 -5.14 -32.80 12.97
N ARG A 125 -5.14 -34.11 12.70
CA ARG A 125 -6.36 -34.91 12.44
C ARG A 125 -6.72 -35.99 13.47
N SER A 126 -6.03 -36.09 14.62
CA SER A 126 -6.44 -37.01 15.68
C SER A 126 -7.50 -36.44 16.61
#